data_AF-A0A4R6II04-F1
#
_entry.id   AF-A0A4R6II04-F1
#
_cell.length_a   1.000
_cell.length_b   1.000
_cell.length_c   1.000
_cell.angle_alpha   90.00
_cell.angle_beta   90.00
_cell.angle_gamma   90.00
#
_symmetry.space_group_name_H-M   'P 1'
#
loop_
_entity.id
_entity.type
_entity.pdbx_description
1 polymer ?
#
loop_
_entity_poly.entity_id
_entity_poly.type
_entity_poly.pdbx_seq_one_letter_code
_entity_poly.pdbx_strand_id
1 'polypeptide(L)'
;MKKLVYIFLLVIAISAGQSAPVQAQCAMCTISAEQGVKNGNTQAKGLNTGVLYLMAIPYLLIGSLGALWYFKFRKKSTPSLGHD
;
A
#
# COMPACT_ATOMS: atom_id res chain seq x y z
N MET A 1 -8.82 8.48 -18.36
CA MET A 1 -7.91 9.16 -17.42
C MET A 1 -8.66 10.02 -16.40
N LYS A 2 -9.37 11.10 -16.80
CA LYS A 2 -10.02 12.03 -15.85
C LYS A 2 -11.04 11.35 -14.89
N LYS A 3 -11.92 10.48 -15.39
CA LYS A 3 -12.88 9.73 -14.55
C LYS A 3 -12.21 8.78 -13.55
N LEU A 4 -11.16 8.07 -13.97
CA LEU A 4 -10.33 7.22 -13.10
C LEU A 4 -9.61 8.03 -12.02
N VAL A 5 -9.11 9.23 -12.35
CA VAL A 5 -8.49 10.13 -11.38
C VAL A 5 -9.49 10.63 -10.33
N TYR A 6 -10.72 10.98 -10.74
CA TYR A 6 -11.77 11.37 -9.79
C TYR A 6 -12.19 10.23 -8.86
N ILE A 7 -12.33 9.00 -9.38
CA ILE A 7 -12.62 7.82 -8.56
C ILE A 7 -11.49 7.59 -7.54
N PHE A 8 -10.23 7.67 -7.98
CA PHE A 8 -9.06 7.51 -7.10
C PHE A 8 -9.01 8.57 -5.99
N LEU A 9 -9.24 9.85 -6.34
CA LEU A 9 -9.29 10.95 -5.37
C LEU A 9 -10.42 10.78 -4.34
N LEU A 10 -11.59 10.33 -4.78
CA LEU A 10 -12.74 10.07 -3.91
C LEU A 10 -12.44 8.95 -2.90
N VAL A 11 -11.79 7.86 -3.34
CA VAL A 11 -11.37 6.77 -2.45
C VAL A 11 -10.36 7.25 -1.40
N ILE A 12 -9.40 8.09 -1.78
CA ILE A 12 -8.42 8.66 -0.84
C ILE A 12 -9.12 9.56 0.19
N ALA A 13 -10.04 10.43 -0.25
CA ALA A 13 -10.76 11.34 0.64
C ALA A 13 -11.59 10.59 1.69
N ILE A 14 -12.27 9.50 1.30
CA ILE A 14 -13.03 8.66 2.23
C ILE A 14 -12.10 7.94 3.22
N SER A 15 -10.94 7.47 2.73
CA SER A 15 -9.97 6.74 3.56
C SER A 15 -9.31 7.62 4.63
N ALA A 16 -9.12 8.92 4.35
CA ALA A 16 -8.46 9.88 5.25
C ALA A 16 -9.30 10.28 6.48
N GLY A 17 -10.62 10.03 6.47
CA GLY A 17 -11.51 10.35 7.60
C GLY A 17 -11.46 9.33 8.75
N GLN A 18 -10.70 8.25 8.63
CA GLN A 18 -10.68 7.14 9.59
C GLN A 18 -9.50 7.29 10.56
N SER A 19 -9.78 7.53 11.85
CA SER A 19 -8.76 7.69 12.91
C SER A 19 -8.47 6.41 13.72
N ALA A 20 -8.97 5.26 13.26
CA ALA A 20 -8.78 3.99 13.97
C ALA A 20 -7.30 3.57 13.98
N PRO A 21 -6.78 3.02 15.10
CA PRO A 21 -5.42 2.50 15.13
C PRO A 21 -5.28 1.37 14.10
N VAL A 22 -4.21 1.41 13.31
CA VAL A 22 -3.92 0.37 12.33
C VAL A 22 -3.66 -0.95 13.06
N GLN A 23 -4.62 -1.87 12.99
CA GLN A 23 -4.48 -3.22 13.51
C GLN A 23 -4.31 -4.20 12.35
N ALA A 24 -3.41 -5.18 12.49
CA ALA A 24 -3.29 -6.28 11.55
C ALA A 24 -4.63 -7.00 11.40
N GLN A 25 -4.93 -7.38 10.16
CA GLN A 25 -6.18 -8.05 9.78
C GLN A 25 -6.25 -9.50 10.29
N CYS A 26 -5.13 -10.07 10.76
CA CYS A 26 -5.07 -11.42 11.31
C CYS A 26 -5.27 -11.42 12.83
N ALA A 27 -6.52 -11.59 13.26
CA ALA A 27 -6.90 -11.69 14.67
C ALA A 27 -6.13 -12.81 15.43
N MET A 28 -5.77 -13.89 14.73
CA MET A 28 -5.01 -15.01 15.32
C MET A 28 -3.59 -14.60 15.74
N CYS A 29 -2.89 -13.80 14.93
CA CYS A 29 -1.51 -13.37 15.22
C CYS A 29 -1.47 -12.41 16.43
N THR A 30 -2.49 -11.57 16.57
CA THR A 30 -2.61 -10.65 17.71
C THR A 30 -2.84 -11.40 19.02
N ILE A 31 -3.74 -12.40 19.04
CA ILE A 31 -4.02 -13.20 20.25
C ILE A 31 -2.79 -13.97 20.71
N SER A 32 -2.08 -14.64 19.80
CA SER A 32 -0.86 -15.37 20.15
C SER A 32 0.26 -14.43 20.65
N ALA A 33 0.38 -13.24 20.06
CA ALA A 33 1.34 -12.25 20.51
C ALA A 33 1.00 -11.73 21.92
N GLU A 34 -0.25 -11.38 22.18
CA GLU A 34 -0.70 -10.90 23.50
C GLU A 34 -0.52 -11.97 24.59
N GLN A 35 -0.79 -13.24 24.29
CA GLN A 35 -0.53 -14.33 25.23
C GLN A 35 0.96 -14.55 25.49
N GLY A 36 1.80 -14.42 24.47
CA GLY A 36 3.25 -14.44 24.62
C GLY A 36 3.75 -13.34 25.56
N VAL A 37 3.29 -12.10 25.36
CA VAL A 37 3.66 -10.96 26.22
C VAL A 37 3.19 -11.16 27.67
N LYS A 38 1.97 -11.69 27.87
CA LYS A 38 1.45 -12.01 29.22
C LYS A 38 2.28 -13.06 29.95
N ASN A 39 2.89 -13.98 29.22
CA ASN A 39 3.80 -14.99 29.75
C ASN A 39 5.26 -14.50 29.87
N GLY A 40 5.51 -13.19 29.77
CA GLY A 40 6.83 -12.58 29.92
C GLY A 40 7.68 -12.58 28.64
N ASN A 41 7.16 -13.04 27.51
CA ASN A 41 7.89 -13.04 26.25
C ASN A 41 7.86 -11.65 25.59
N THR A 42 8.96 -10.92 25.70
CA THR A 42 9.12 -9.58 25.12
C THR A 42 9.26 -9.59 23.59
N GLN A 43 9.58 -10.72 22.97
CA GLN A 43 9.70 -10.84 21.52
C GLN A 43 8.35 -10.71 20.80
N ALA A 44 7.26 -10.96 21.52
CA ALA A 44 5.90 -10.80 20.98
C ALA A 44 5.42 -9.33 20.97
N LYS A 45 6.15 -8.40 21.62
CA LYS A 45 5.88 -6.95 21.46
C LYS A 45 6.24 -6.50 20.05
N GLY A 46 5.26 -5.96 19.33
CA GLY A 46 5.47 -5.39 17.99
C GLY A 46 5.27 -6.35 16.81
N LEU A 47 4.83 -7.60 17.05
CA LEU A 47 4.55 -8.56 15.98
C LEU A 47 3.48 -8.04 14.99
N ASN A 48 2.42 -7.40 15.50
CA ASN A 48 1.35 -6.77 14.70
C ASN A 48 1.93 -5.73 13.71
N THR A 49 2.84 -4.88 14.20
CA THR A 49 3.55 -3.91 13.38
C THR A 49 4.39 -4.59 12.30
N GLY A 50 5.08 -5.70 12.62
CA GLY A 50 5.84 -6.48 11.65
C GLY A 50 4.99 -7.06 10.50
N VAL A 51 3.79 -7.57 10.80
CA VAL A 51 2.85 -8.10 9.79
C VAL A 51 2.38 -6.99 8.84
N LEU A 52 2.10 -5.80 9.37
CA LEU A 52 1.71 -4.65 8.55
C LEU A 52 2.84 -4.23 7.59
N TYR A 53 4.10 -4.24 8.05
CA TYR A 53 5.25 -3.95 7.19
C TYR A 53 5.41 -4.98 6.08
N LEU A 54 5.29 -6.27 6.40
CA LEU A 54 5.38 -7.35 5.40
C LEU A 54 4.29 -7.27 4.34
N MET A 55 3.06 -6.88 4.73
CA MET A 55 1.97 -6.66 3.78
C MET A 55 2.16 -5.39 2.95
N ALA A 56 2.75 -4.32 3.51
CA ALA A 56 2.97 -3.06 2.78
C ALA A 56 4.00 -3.20 1.65
N ILE A 57 5.05 -4.00 1.84
CA ILE A 57 6.14 -4.21 0.87
C ILE A 57 5.63 -4.61 -0.54
N PRO A 58 4.81 -5.66 -0.72
CA PRO A 58 4.36 -6.06 -2.06
C PRO A 58 3.55 -4.96 -2.75
N TYR A 59 2.72 -4.20 -2.03
CA TYR A 59 1.97 -3.09 -2.61
C TYR A 59 2.87 -1.94 -3.05
N LEU A 60 3.88 -1.58 -2.24
CA LEU A 60 4.86 -0.56 -2.59
C LEU A 60 5.72 -0.97 -3.80
N LEU A 61 6.12 -2.23 -3.87
CA LEU A 61 6.88 -2.77 -5.01
C LEU A 61 6.05 -2.72 -6.31
N ILE A 62 4.81 -3.21 -6.28
CA ILE A 62 3.95 -3.21 -7.47
C ILE A 62 3.62 -1.76 -7.88
N GLY A 63 3.29 -0.90 -6.93
CA GLY A 63 2.97 0.51 -7.19
C GLY A 63 4.15 1.28 -7.80
N SER A 64 5.35 1.11 -7.26
CA SER A 64 6.56 1.78 -7.76
C SER A 64 6.98 1.27 -9.14
N LEU A 65 6.98 -0.05 -9.36
CA LEU A 65 7.31 -0.65 -10.66
C LEU A 65 6.28 -0.26 -11.73
N GLY A 66 4.98 -0.32 -11.39
CA GLY A 66 3.90 0.09 -12.29
C GLY A 66 3.99 1.57 -12.65
N ALA A 67 4.26 2.44 -11.69
CA ALA A 67 4.47 3.87 -11.93
C ALA A 67 5.69 4.13 -12.82
N LEU A 68 6.84 3.50 -12.53
CA LEU A 68 8.06 3.65 -13.31
C LEU A 68 7.85 3.20 -14.76
N TRP A 69 7.21 2.03 -14.95
CA TRP A 69 6.87 1.53 -16.28
C TRP A 69 5.97 2.51 -17.03
N TYR A 70 4.89 2.97 -16.39
CA TYR A 70 3.94 3.89 -17.00
C TYR A 70 4.58 5.24 -17.37
N PHE A 71 5.46 5.81 -16.54
CA PHE A 71 6.13 7.08 -16.86
C PHE A 71 7.20 6.91 -17.94
N LYS A 72 7.94 5.79 -17.95
CA LYS A 72 9.05 5.56 -18.87
C LYS A 72 8.58 5.15 -20.28
N PHE A 73 7.56 4.30 -20.38
CA PHE A 73 7.11 3.72 -21.65
C PHE A 73 5.97 4.50 -22.32
N ARG A 74 5.40 5.53 -21.67
CA ARG A 74 4.33 6.35 -22.25
C ARG A 74 4.82 7.64 -22.94
N LYS A 75 6.13 7.79 -23.21
CA LYS A 75 6.60 8.80 -24.16
C LYS A 75 5.95 8.51 -25.52
N LYS A 76 5.01 9.36 -25.93
CA LYS A 76 4.39 9.31 -27.25
C LYS A 76 5.52 9.46 -28.27
N SER A 77 5.67 8.51 -29.18
CA SER A 77 6.37 8.75 -30.43
C SER A 77 5.64 9.90 -31.09
N THR A 78 6.24 11.10 -31.09
CA THR A 78 5.81 12.20 -31.95
C THR A 78 5.88 11.65 -33.38
N PRO A 79 4.77 11.46 -34.10
CA PRO A 79 4.87 11.23 -35.53
C PRO A 79 5.42 12.54 -36.07
N SER A 80 6.68 12.51 -36.51
CA SER A 80 7.26 13.56 -37.33
C SER A 80 6.38 13.69 -38.56
N LEU A 81 5.52 14.71 -38.57
CA LEU A 81 4.80 15.17 -39.76
C LEU A 81 5.86 15.57 -40.78
N GLY A 82 6.14 14.65 -41.71
CA GLY A 82 6.84 14.95 -42.96
C GLY A 82 6.02 15.96 -43.74
N HIS A 83 6.70 16.97 -44.25
CA HIS A 83 6.16 18.12 -44.95
C HIS A 83 6.48 17.95 -46.43
N ASP A 84 5.65 17.22 -47.17
CA ASP A 84 5.67 17.15 -48.62
C ASP A 84 4.23 17.16 -49.15
#